data_AF-W4VFG7-F1
#
_entry.id   AF-W4VFG7-F1
#
_cell.length_a   1.000
_cell.length_b   1.000
_cell.length_c   1.000
_cell.angle_alpha   90.00
_cell.angle_beta   90.00
_cell.angle_gamma   90.00
#
_symmetry.space_group_name_H-M   'P 1'
#
loop_
_entity.id
_entity.type
_entity.pdbx_description
1 polymer ?
#
loop_
_entity_poly.entity_id
_entity_poly.type
_entity_poly.pdbx_seq_one_letter_code
_entity_poly.pdbx_strand_id
1 'polypeptide(L)'
;MPAVNDHSEDGEVGENKLSVFARKAPYHYGWDWGGPRFVTSGIWKDVYLQGWSVVNITDFHIQQSSISTEVAQLTAVLEIKSTVSKEITIEIKDTDSERAYETYKLEKGTNSISVPITIAHPKLWWTRELGEQNLYTFYANILDEDDILAEVSVQTGLRQIQLIRNKDKYGTTFQFELNGIPIFAKGANHIPNDSFQTDVTEERYRHEIATAAASNMNMLRVWGWRHL
;
A
#
# COMPACT_ATOMS: atom_id res chain seq x y z
N MET A 1 -23.01 12.12 -1.41
CA MET A 1 -23.89 10.93 -1.45
C MET A 1 -23.51 10.14 -2.68
N PRO A 2 -23.59 8.80 -2.71
CA PRO A 2 -23.39 8.10 -3.95
C PRO A 2 -24.38 8.62 -5.00
N ALA A 3 -24.00 8.69 -6.28
CA ALA A 3 -24.78 9.27 -7.38
C ALA A 3 -26.24 8.89 -7.19
N VAL A 4 -27.05 9.90 -6.85
CA VAL A 4 -28.50 9.74 -6.78
C VAL A 4 -28.86 9.39 -8.20
N ASN A 5 -29.44 8.22 -8.43
CA ASN A 5 -29.91 7.66 -9.70
C ASN A 5 -28.86 6.93 -10.59
N ASP A 6 -29.16 5.65 -10.86
CA ASP A 6 -29.16 5.20 -12.24
C ASP A 6 -30.14 6.14 -12.97
N HIS A 7 -29.67 7.19 -13.68
CA HIS A 7 -30.20 7.74 -14.96
C HIS A 7 -29.86 9.23 -15.15
N SER A 8 -28.98 9.52 -16.12
CA SER A 8 -28.50 10.88 -16.44
C SER A 8 -29.45 11.72 -17.32
N GLU A 9 -30.62 11.19 -17.70
CA GLU A 9 -31.89 11.94 -17.89
C GLU A 9 -33.00 10.98 -18.38
N ASP A 10 -32.74 10.00 -19.28
CA ASP A 10 -33.78 9.09 -19.83
C ASP A 10 -33.25 7.66 -20.16
N GLY A 11 -32.38 7.07 -19.33
CA GLY A 11 -31.98 5.67 -19.46
C GLY A 11 -33.05 4.74 -18.89
N GLU A 12 -33.38 3.61 -19.52
CA GLU A 12 -34.33 2.65 -18.95
C GLU A 12 -33.63 1.35 -18.53
N VAL A 13 -33.50 1.14 -17.21
CA VAL A 13 -33.48 -0.20 -16.61
C VAL A 13 -34.34 -0.25 -15.34
N GLY A 14 -35.57 0.29 -15.38
CA GLY A 14 -36.58 0.13 -14.31
C GLY A 14 -36.04 0.33 -12.88
N GLU A 15 -36.51 -0.48 -11.92
CA GLU A 15 -36.06 -0.41 -10.51
C GLU A 15 -34.69 -1.09 -10.24
N ASN A 16 -33.97 -1.50 -11.27
CA ASN A 16 -32.83 -2.41 -11.12
C ASN A 16 -31.52 -1.64 -10.86
N LYS A 17 -31.10 -1.59 -9.59
CA LYS A 17 -29.83 -0.98 -9.16
C LYS A 17 -28.65 -1.87 -9.56
N LEU A 18 -27.93 -1.57 -10.63
CA LEU A 18 -26.83 -2.46 -11.09
C LEU A 18 -25.52 -2.26 -10.33
N SER A 19 -25.18 -1.03 -9.95
CA SER A 19 -23.88 -0.68 -9.35
C SER A 19 -23.68 -1.26 -7.95
N VAL A 20 -24.75 -1.40 -7.16
CA VAL A 20 -24.70 -1.87 -5.76
C VAL A 20 -24.46 -3.37 -5.63
N PHE A 21 -24.79 -4.15 -6.66
CA PHE A 21 -24.61 -5.60 -6.67
C PHE A 21 -23.26 -6.03 -7.27
N ALA A 22 -22.50 -5.11 -7.86
CA ALA A 22 -21.22 -5.39 -8.50
C ALA A 22 -20.04 -4.78 -7.71
N ARG A 23 -18.97 -5.56 -7.49
CA ARG A 23 -17.67 -5.03 -7.03
C ARG A 23 -16.91 -4.40 -8.20
N LYS A 24 -17.46 -3.31 -8.73
CA LYS A 24 -16.93 -2.52 -9.85
C LYS A 24 -16.82 -1.06 -9.41
N ALA A 25 -15.85 -0.31 -9.94
CA ALA A 25 -15.71 1.11 -9.61
C ALA A 25 -17.02 1.87 -9.80
N PRO A 26 -17.54 2.52 -8.75
CA PRO A 26 -18.80 3.26 -8.80
C PRO A 26 -18.83 4.35 -9.87
N TYR A 27 -17.72 5.03 -10.15
CA TYR A 27 -17.71 6.14 -11.12
C TYR A 27 -17.99 5.71 -12.57
N HIS A 28 -17.81 4.42 -12.92
CA HIS A 28 -18.19 3.89 -14.24
C HIS A 28 -19.69 4.02 -14.53
N TYR A 29 -20.52 4.09 -13.48
CA TYR A 29 -21.97 4.23 -13.61
C TYR A 29 -22.43 5.69 -13.71
N GLY A 30 -21.50 6.65 -13.74
CA GLY A 30 -21.76 8.09 -13.80
C GLY A 30 -21.59 8.78 -12.45
N TRP A 31 -21.24 10.07 -12.47
CA TRP A 31 -21.05 10.87 -11.26
C TRP A 31 -21.37 12.36 -11.45
N ASP A 32 -21.78 13.05 -10.37
CA ASP A 32 -22.26 14.45 -10.37
C ASP A 32 -21.19 15.50 -10.77
N TRP A 33 -19.90 15.17 -10.73
CA TRP A 33 -18.78 16.07 -11.08
C TRP A 33 -18.01 15.70 -12.34
N GLY A 34 -18.64 14.97 -13.29
CA GLY A 34 -18.16 14.97 -14.68
C GLY A 34 -17.55 13.67 -15.20
N GLY A 35 -17.90 12.52 -14.63
CA GLY A 35 -17.68 11.24 -15.29
C GLY A 35 -18.85 10.91 -16.23
N PRO A 36 -18.69 10.90 -17.57
CA PRO A 36 -19.65 10.24 -18.45
C PRO A 36 -19.86 8.77 -18.02
N ARG A 37 -21.07 8.24 -18.22
CA ARG A 37 -21.39 6.85 -17.89
C ARG A 37 -20.68 5.89 -18.86
N PHE A 38 -19.50 5.42 -18.48
CA PHE A 38 -18.75 4.40 -19.20
C PHE A 38 -18.63 3.11 -18.37
N VAL A 39 -19.56 2.18 -18.60
CA VAL A 39 -19.52 0.84 -18.02
C VAL A 39 -18.59 -0.06 -18.84
N THR A 40 -17.29 0.25 -18.81
CA THR A 40 -16.27 -0.48 -19.58
C THR A 40 -16.12 -1.93 -19.09
N SER A 41 -15.65 -2.83 -19.94
CA SER A 41 -15.29 -4.22 -19.61
C SER A 41 -13.99 -4.58 -20.32
N GLY A 42 -13.09 -5.28 -19.62
CA GLY A 42 -11.81 -5.69 -20.19
C GLY A 42 -10.79 -6.12 -19.14
N ILE A 43 -9.67 -6.65 -19.63
CA ILE A 43 -8.48 -6.92 -18.82
C ILE A 43 -7.78 -5.57 -18.60
N TRP A 44 -8.01 -4.97 -17.43
CA TRP A 44 -7.60 -3.59 -17.12
C TRP A 44 -6.25 -3.49 -16.40
N LYS A 45 -5.70 -4.63 -15.98
CA LYS A 45 -4.37 -4.78 -15.38
C LYS A 45 -3.62 -5.87 -16.15
N ASP A 46 -2.31 -5.83 -16.03
CA ASP A 46 -1.42 -6.77 -16.67
C ASP A 46 -1.73 -8.25 -16.34
N VAL A 47 -1.37 -9.11 -17.28
CA VAL A 47 -1.49 -10.57 -17.17
C VAL A 47 -0.09 -11.17 -17.31
N TYR A 48 0.31 -11.98 -16.34
CA TYR A 48 1.63 -12.58 -16.29
C TYR A 48 1.53 -14.10 -16.14
N LEU A 49 2.53 -14.82 -16.66
CA LEU A 49 2.73 -16.24 -16.40
C LEU A 49 3.98 -16.40 -15.51
N GLN A 50 3.79 -16.84 -14.27
CA GLN A 50 4.87 -17.02 -13.32
C GLN A 50 5.15 -18.52 -13.13
N GLY A 51 6.37 -18.95 -13.47
CA GLY A 51 6.88 -20.29 -13.21
C GLY A 51 7.81 -20.29 -11.99
N TRP A 52 7.61 -21.26 -11.10
CA TRP A 52 8.47 -21.49 -9.93
C TRP A 52 8.50 -22.99 -9.64
N SER A 53 9.56 -23.46 -8.98
CA SER A 53 9.82 -24.90 -8.83
C SER A 53 9.54 -25.40 -7.42
N VAL A 54 10.30 -24.88 -6.46
CA VAL A 54 10.35 -25.43 -5.10
C VAL A 54 9.72 -24.46 -4.09
N VAL A 55 10.13 -23.19 -4.17
CA VAL A 55 9.72 -22.13 -3.25
C VAL A 55 9.22 -20.93 -4.03
N ASN A 56 8.17 -20.28 -3.53
CA ASN A 56 7.68 -19.01 -4.03
C ASN A 56 7.23 -18.12 -2.88
N ILE A 57 7.69 -16.88 -2.87
CA ILE A 57 7.28 -15.87 -1.89
C ILE A 57 5.97 -15.26 -2.39
N THR A 58 4.89 -15.40 -1.64
CA THR A 58 3.55 -14.90 -2.01
C THR A 58 3.30 -13.50 -1.44
N ASP A 59 3.83 -13.21 -0.26
CA ASP A 59 3.74 -11.90 0.37
C ASP A 59 5.01 -11.59 1.16
N PHE A 60 5.39 -10.31 1.18
CA PHE A 60 6.47 -9.81 2.02
C PHE A 60 6.13 -8.42 2.51
N HIS A 61 6.02 -8.26 3.82
CA HIS A 61 5.75 -6.97 4.44
C HIS A 61 6.57 -6.75 5.71
N ILE A 62 6.91 -5.49 5.96
CA ILE A 62 7.61 -5.06 7.17
C ILE A 62 6.59 -4.49 8.15
N GLN A 63 6.33 -5.25 9.20
CA GLN A 63 5.52 -4.79 10.32
C GLN A 63 6.38 -3.91 11.24
N GLN A 64 5.91 -2.68 11.49
CA GLN A 64 6.61 -1.74 12.36
C GLN A 64 6.00 -1.81 13.76
N SER A 65 6.65 -2.53 14.68
CA SER A 65 6.12 -2.80 16.01
C SER A 65 6.27 -1.60 16.96
N SER A 66 7.44 -0.96 16.94
CA SER A 66 7.73 0.25 17.72
C SER A 66 8.78 1.08 17.00
N ILE A 67 8.63 2.41 17.01
CA ILE A 67 9.52 3.33 16.32
C ILE A 67 9.80 4.52 17.21
N SER A 68 11.08 4.73 17.53
CA SER A 68 11.58 5.94 18.17
C SER A 68 12.76 6.51 17.39
N THR A 69 13.28 7.65 17.86
CA THR A 69 14.50 8.27 17.32
C THR A 69 15.77 7.47 17.62
N GLU A 70 15.73 6.59 18.62
CA GLU A 70 16.85 5.78 19.08
C GLU A 70 16.80 4.38 18.48
N VAL A 71 15.62 3.76 18.41
CA VAL A 71 15.47 2.37 17.95
C VAL A 71 14.15 2.19 17.19
N ALA A 72 14.22 1.52 16.05
CA ALA A 72 13.04 0.94 15.37
C ALA A 72 13.06 -0.58 15.52
N GLN A 73 11.98 -1.12 16.08
CA GLN A 73 11.72 -2.55 16.19
C GLN A 73 10.72 -2.96 15.12
N LEU A 74 11.17 -3.81 14.21
CA LEU A 74 10.43 -4.24 13.04
C LEU A 74 10.34 -5.77 13.03
N THR A 75 9.34 -6.29 12.34
CA THR A 75 9.21 -7.72 12.05
C THR A 75 9.00 -7.87 10.55
N ALA A 76 9.94 -8.51 9.88
CA ALA A 76 9.78 -8.93 8.51
C ALA A 76 8.91 -10.18 8.47
N VAL A 77 7.73 -10.06 7.86
CA VAL A 77 6.78 -11.17 7.73
C VAL A 77 6.79 -11.62 6.28
N LEU A 78 7.13 -12.89 6.08
CA LEU A 78 7.13 -13.54 4.77
C LEU A 78 6.04 -14.60 4.75
N GLU A 79 5.28 -14.63 3.66
CA GLU A 79 4.44 -15.76 3.30
C GLU A 79 5.11 -16.53 2.17
N ILE A 80 5.43 -17.80 2.43
CA ILE A 80 6.23 -18.63 1.55
C ILE A 80 5.46 -19.90 1.22
N LYS A 81 5.21 -20.12 -0.06
CA LYS A 81 4.66 -21.37 -0.57
C LYS A 81 5.78 -22.32 -0.97
N SER A 82 5.78 -23.52 -0.39
CA SER A 82 6.75 -24.57 -0.71
C SER A 82 6.07 -25.83 -1.21
N THR A 83 6.64 -26.50 -2.22
CA THR A 83 6.17 -27.80 -2.71
C THR A 83 6.76 -28.98 -1.93
N VAL A 84 7.82 -28.74 -1.15
CA VAL A 84 8.57 -29.75 -0.40
C VAL A 84 8.87 -29.27 1.02
N SER A 85 9.16 -30.20 1.92
CA SER A 85 9.73 -29.84 3.23
C SER A 85 11.25 -29.75 3.10
N LYS A 86 11.81 -28.57 3.32
CA LYS A 86 13.25 -28.32 3.17
C LYS A 86 13.73 -27.24 4.14
N GLU A 87 14.97 -27.33 4.57
CA GLU A 87 15.64 -26.29 5.34
C GLU A 87 16.18 -25.22 4.39
N ILE A 88 15.88 -23.96 4.67
CA ILE A 88 16.30 -22.81 3.87
C ILE A 88 16.91 -21.76 4.79
N THR A 89 17.77 -20.91 4.23
CA THR A 89 18.26 -19.72 4.93
C THR A 89 17.58 -18.50 4.36
N ILE A 90 17.02 -17.67 5.23
CA ILE A 90 16.44 -16.38 4.85
C ILE A 90 17.47 -15.32 5.21
N GLU A 91 17.96 -14.62 4.19
CA GLU A 91 18.78 -13.42 4.34
C GLU A 91 17.86 -12.22 4.24
N ILE A 92 17.80 -11.41 5.30
CA ILE A 92 17.18 -10.09 5.26
C ILE A 92 18.23 -9.02 5.36
N LYS A 93 18.22 -8.14 4.38
CA LYS A 93 19.14 -7.01 4.28
C LYS A 93 18.34 -5.72 4.21
N ASP A 94 18.72 -4.75 5.03
CA ASP A 94 18.37 -3.35 4.84
C ASP A 94 19.57 -2.57 4.30
N THR A 95 19.30 -1.41 3.72
CA THR A 95 20.24 -0.43 3.17
C THR A 95 21.30 0.01 4.18
N ASP A 96 20.92 0.14 5.46
CA ASP A 96 21.79 0.66 6.54
C ASP A 96 22.05 -0.37 7.67
N SER A 97 21.43 -1.56 7.66
CA SER A 97 21.60 -2.58 8.73
C SER A 97 22.58 -3.69 8.36
N GLU A 98 23.07 -4.40 9.38
CA GLU A 98 23.74 -5.69 9.19
C GLU A 98 22.77 -6.72 8.62
N ARG A 99 23.30 -7.72 7.90
CA ARG A 99 22.53 -8.79 7.30
C ARG A 99 22.05 -9.74 8.40
N ALA A 100 20.74 -9.97 8.49
CA ALA A 100 20.19 -11.00 9.34
C ALA A 100 20.11 -12.30 8.54
N TYR A 101 20.74 -13.36 9.05
CA TYR A 101 20.65 -14.72 8.50
C TYR A 101 19.92 -15.59 9.51
N GLU A 102 18.81 -16.19 9.09
CA GLU A 102 18.10 -17.15 9.92
C GLU A 102 17.71 -18.37 9.11
N THR A 103 17.96 -19.54 9.68
CA THR A 103 17.65 -20.83 9.04
C THR A 103 16.30 -21.32 9.52
N TYR A 104 15.45 -21.69 8.57
CA TYR A 104 14.08 -22.12 8.80
C TYR A 104 13.80 -23.43 8.08
N LYS A 105 13.05 -24.30 8.74
CA LYS A 105 12.52 -25.51 8.12
C LYS A 105 11.14 -25.21 7.53
N LEU A 106 11.05 -25.17 6.19
CA LEU A 106 9.78 -25.09 5.50
C LEU A 106 9.07 -26.44 5.52
N GLU A 107 7.74 -26.38 5.62
CA GLU A 107 6.85 -27.49 5.38
C GLU A 107 6.20 -27.36 4.00
N LYS A 108 5.71 -28.48 3.46
CA LYS A 108 4.93 -28.48 2.22
C LYS A 108 3.62 -27.70 2.45
N GLY A 109 3.38 -26.66 1.66
CA GLY A 109 2.22 -25.79 1.78
C GLY A 109 2.60 -24.32 1.95
N THR A 110 1.75 -23.56 2.63
CA THR A 110 1.99 -22.15 2.96
C THR A 110 2.63 -22.06 4.35
N ASN A 111 3.76 -21.36 4.44
CA ASN A 111 4.51 -21.11 5.66
C ASN A 111 4.52 -19.61 5.91
N SER A 112 4.31 -19.19 7.16
CA SER A 112 4.47 -17.80 7.58
C SER A 112 5.69 -17.71 8.48
N ILE A 113 6.66 -16.89 8.09
CA ILE A 113 7.92 -16.70 8.82
C ILE A 113 8.01 -15.25 9.26
N SER A 114 8.46 -15.03 10.49
CA SER A 114 8.59 -13.71 11.10
C SER A 114 10.01 -13.54 11.62
N VAL A 115 10.76 -12.64 11.02
CA VAL A 115 12.14 -12.34 11.41
C VAL A 115 12.19 -10.98 12.11
N PRO A 116 12.63 -10.90 13.38
CA PRO A 116 12.75 -9.63 14.07
C PRO A 116 13.96 -8.84 13.56
N ILE A 117 13.77 -7.54 13.33
CA ILE A 117 14.81 -6.63 12.86
C ILE A 117 14.86 -5.42 13.80
N THR A 118 16.06 -5.05 14.22
CA THR A 118 16.28 -3.87 15.06
C THR A 118 17.22 -2.91 14.35
N ILE A 119 16.78 -1.67 14.16
CA ILE A 119 17.58 -0.61 13.56
C ILE A 119 17.87 0.44 14.63
N ALA A 120 19.15 0.63 14.94
CA ALA A 120 19.59 1.70 15.82
C ALA A 120 19.66 3.03 15.08
N HIS A 121 19.24 4.11 15.72
CA HIS A 121 19.17 5.47 15.19
C HIS A 121 18.53 5.55 13.79
N PRO A 122 17.28 5.10 13.64
CA PRO A 122 16.61 5.05 12.34
C PRO A 122 16.36 6.47 11.78
N LYS A 123 16.57 6.63 10.47
CA LYS A 123 16.17 7.85 9.75
C LYS A 123 14.67 7.79 9.47
N LEU A 124 13.88 8.46 10.29
CA LEU A 124 12.43 8.43 10.14
C LEU A 124 11.96 9.05 8.81
N TRP A 125 10.83 8.55 8.32
CA TRP A 125 10.10 9.12 7.21
C TRP A 125 9.18 10.23 7.72
N TRP A 126 9.24 11.40 7.07
CA TRP A 126 8.44 12.56 7.41
C TRP A 126 7.60 13.03 6.22
N THR A 127 6.49 13.73 6.51
CA THR A 127 5.80 14.52 5.49
C THR A 127 6.70 15.66 5.02
N ARG A 128 6.42 16.18 3.82
CA ARG A 128 7.20 17.25 3.16
C ARG A 128 7.52 18.44 4.06
N GLU A 129 6.61 18.80 4.96
CA GLU A 129 6.76 19.97 5.82
C GLU A 129 7.57 19.72 7.10
N LEU A 130 7.74 18.46 7.49
CA LEU A 130 8.40 18.09 8.75
C LEU A 130 9.83 17.58 8.55
N GLY A 131 10.19 17.11 7.35
CA GLY A 131 11.55 16.66 7.08
C GLY A 131 11.67 15.80 5.82
N GLU A 132 12.68 14.94 5.83
CA GLU A 132 13.03 14.07 4.71
C GLU A 132 12.15 12.81 4.63
N GLN A 133 11.88 12.36 3.40
CA GLN A 133 11.08 11.16 3.11
C GLN A 133 11.99 9.91 3.04
N ASN A 134 12.73 9.61 4.11
CA ASN A 134 13.67 8.48 4.12
C ASN A 134 12.95 7.14 3.87
N LEU A 135 13.43 6.36 2.91
CA LEU A 135 12.91 5.04 2.56
C LEU A 135 14.01 4.00 2.70
N TYR A 136 13.68 2.92 3.41
CA TYR A 136 14.53 1.75 3.56
C TYR A 136 14.07 0.67 2.58
N THR A 137 15.01 0.01 1.92
CA THR A 137 14.70 -1.14 1.05
C THR A 137 15.13 -2.40 1.77
N PHE A 138 14.14 -3.23 2.10
CA PHE A 138 14.37 -4.54 2.69
C PHE A 138 14.37 -5.57 1.57
N TYR A 139 15.42 -6.37 1.51
CA TYR A 139 15.55 -7.52 0.61
C TYR A 139 15.35 -8.77 1.43
N ALA A 140 14.59 -9.73 0.91
CA ALA A 140 14.45 -11.05 1.49
C ALA A 140 14.84 -12.09 0.42
N ASN A 141 15.95 -12.77 0.68
CA ASN A 141 16.47 -13.83 -0.17
C ASN A 141 16.26 -15.17 0.51
N ILE A 142 15.65 -16.11 -0.21
CA ILE A 142 15.56 -17.51 0.21
C ILE A 142 16.70 -18.27 -0.44
N LEU A 143 17.62 -18.73 0.40
CA LEU A 143 18.81 -19.46 0.02
C LEU A 143 18.64 -20.94 0.35
N ASP A 144 19.20 -21.76 -0.52
CA ASP A 144 19.35 -23.19 -0.36
C ASP A 144 20.81 -23.54 -0.60
N GLU A 145 21.54 -23.78 0.49
CA GLU A 145 23.01 -23.76 0.48
C GLU A 145 23.53 -22.40 -0.04
N ASP A 146 24.08 -22.37 -1.26
CA ASP A 146 24.60 -21.14 -1.89
C ASP A 146 23.68 -20.59 -3.02
N ASP A 147 22.59 -21.29 -3.35
CA ASP A 147 21.70 -20.93 -4.45
C ASP A 147 20.50 -20.08 -3.98
N ILE A 148 20.22 -18.97 -4.67
CA ILE A 148 19.03 -18.14 -4.44
C ILE A 148 17.83 -18.80 -5.12
N LEU A 149 16.88 -19.31 -4.33
CA LEU A 149 15.63 -19.90 -4.82
C LEU A 149 14.56 -18.87 -5.13
N ALA A 150 14.50 -17.79 -4.33
CA ALA A 150 13.55 -16.71 -4.49
C ALA A 150 14.09 -15.42 -3.85
N GLU A 151 13.78 -14.28 -4.46
CA GLU A 151 14.13 -12.95 -3.98
C GLU A 151 12.90 -12.05 -4.07
N VAL A 152 12.73 -11.21 -3.05
CA VAL A 152 11.74 -10.14 -3.05
C VAL A 152 12.28 -8.92 -2.31
N SER A 153 11.85 -7.73 -2.69
CA SER A 153 12.20 -6.50 -1.99
C SER A 153 10.98 -5.65 -1.72
N VAL A 154 10.96 -4.96 -0.58
CA VAL A 154 9.92 -3.98 -0.24
C VAL A 154 10.55 -2.69 0.26
N GLN A 155 10.02 -1.57 -0.19
CA GLN A 155 10.41 -0.24 0.29
C GLN A 155 9.48 0.21 1.40
N THR A 156 10.05 0.61 2.53
CA THR A 156 9.30 1.00 3.72
C THR A 156 9.87 2.30 4.32
N GLY A 157 9.01 3.29 4.53
CA GLY A 157 9.33 4.47 5.33
C GLY A 157 9.02 4.21 6.81
N LEU A 158 10.03 4.31 7.66
CA LEU A 158 9.90 4.09 9.11
C LEU A 158 9.18 5.28 9.75
N ARG A 159 7.95 5.06 10.20
CA ARG A 159 7.13 6.12 10.80
C ARG A 159 6.00 5.58 11.67
N GLN A 160 5.69 6.29 12.73
CA GLN A 160 4.52 6.03 13.55
C GLN A 160 3.43 7.04 13.19
N ILE A 161 2.29 6.55 12.71
CA ILE A 161 1.11 7.40 12.45
C ILE A 161 -0.04 7.00 13.35
N GLN A 162 -0.64 7.95 14.05
CA GLN A 162 -1.76 7.73 14.95
C GLN A 162 -2.93 8.67 14.64
N LEU A 163 -4.14 8.16 14.84
CA LEU A 163 -5.37 8.95 14.79
C LEU A 163 -5.84 9.21 16.22
N ILE A 164 -5.68 10.44 16.67
CA ILE A 164 -6.05 10.89 18.02
C ILE A 164 -7.52 11.31 18.02
N ARG A 165 -8.32 10.66 18.88
CA ARG A 165 -9.78 10.88 19.03
C ARG A 165 -10.18 11.00 20.49
N ASN A 166 -9.61 11.98 21.17
CA ASN A 166 -9.88 12.25 22.58
C ASN A 166 -11.06 13.22 22.72
N LYS A 167 -11.80 13.13 23.83
CA LYS A 167 -12.82 14.13 24.14
C LYS A 167 -12.14 15.44 24.56
N ASP A 168 -12.65 16.55 24.07
CA ASP A 168 -12.19 17.88 24.43
C ASP A 168 -13.37 18.83 24.68
N LYS A 169 -13.08 20.12 24.91
CA LYS A 169 -14.12 21.14 25.12
C LYS A 169 -15.01 21.41 23.90
N TYR A 170 -14.64 20.92 22.71
CA TYR A 170 -15.36 21.11 21.45
C TYR A 170 -16.07 19.84 20.97
N GLY A 171 -15.83 18.69 21.61
CA GLY A 171 -16.44 17.41 21.30
C GLY A 171 -15.42 16.27 21.33
N THR A 172 -14.99 15.82 20.16
CA THR A 172 -14.00 14.75 20.01
C THR A 172 -13.02 15.13 18.91
N THR A 173 -11.73 15.05 19.22
CA THR A 173 -10.68 15.38 18.25
C THR A 173 -10.70 14.40 17.07
N PHE A 174 -10.22 14.87 15.93
CA PHE A 174 -9.91 14.03 14.78
C PHE A 174 -8.60 14.56 14.20
N GLN A 175 -7.50 14.09 14.77
CA GLN A 175 -6.17 14.64 14.50
C GLN A 175 -5.21 13.51 14.19
N PHE A 176 -4.35 13.73 13.20
CA PHE A 176 -3.26 12.81 12.91
C PHE A 176 -2.01 13.26 13.66
N GLU A 177 -1.24 12.29 14.14
CA GLU A 177 0.06 12.49 14.74
C GLU A 177 1.07 11.63 13.99
N LEU A 178 2.18 12.23 13.56
CA LEU A 178 3.28 11.56 12.87
C LEU A 178 4.54 11.65 13.73
N ASN A 179 5.06 10.50 14.14
CA ASN A 179 6.26 10.37 14.98
C ASN A 179 6.18 11.25 16.25
N GLY A 180 5.00 11.32 16.89
CA GLY A 180 4.78 12.16 18.08
C GLY A 180 4.44 13.63 17.78
N ILE A 181 4.44 14.05 16.51
CA ILE A 181 4.16 15.44 16.12
C ILE A 181 2.75 15.54 15.51
N PRO A 182 1.84 16.33 16.10
CA PRO A 182 0.57 16.72 15.49
C PRO A 182 0.71 17.23 14.06
N ILE A 183 -0.02 16.64 13.12
CA ILE A 183 -0.09 17.13 11.73
C ILE A 183 -1.47 17.71 11.42
N PHE A 184 -1.47 18.92 10.87
CA PHE A 184 -2.68 19.51 10.30
C PHE A 184 -2.80 19.05 8.84
N ALA A 185 -3.78 18.19 8.54
CA ALA A 185 -3.97 17.66 7.20
C ALA A 185 -4.40 18.78 6.22
N LYS A 186 -3.51 19.11 5.28
CA LYS A 186 -3.73 20.06 4.18
C LYS A 186 -3.72 19.27 2.88
N GLY A 187 -4.82 19.31 2.15
CA GLY A 187 -4.97 18.36 1.06
C GLY A 187 -6.23 18.52 0.25
N ALA A 188 -6.43 17.53 -0.61
CA ALA A 188 -7.60 17.39 -1.47
C ALA A 188 -8.10 15.93 -1.47
N ASN A 189 -9.28 15.72 -2.04
CA ASN A 189 -9.76 14.39 -2.36
C ASN A 189 -9.28 14.04 -3.77
N HIS A 190 -8.59 12.92 -3.90
CA HIS A 190 -8.11 12.41 -5.17
C HIS A 190 -9.15 11.44 -5.77
N ILE A 191 -9.48 11.69 -7.04
CA ILE A 191 -10.39 10.90 -7.88
C ILE A 191 -9.61 10.30 -9.05
N PRO A 192 -10.14 9.30 -9.77
CA PRO A 192 -9.49 8.78 -10.97
C PRO A 192 -9.12 9.89 -11.97
N ASN A 193 -7.90 9.84 -12.50
CA ASN A 193 -7.37 10.80 -13.47
C ASN A 193 -8.11 10.80 -14.81
N ASP A 194 -8.77 9.70 -15.14
CA ASP A 194 -9.47 9.51 -16.40
C ASP A 194 -10.63 8.53 -16.22
N SER A 195 -11.59 8.59 -17.14
CA SER A 195 -12.65 7.58 -17.24
C SER A 195 -12.10 6.22 -17.65
N PHE A 196 -11.07 6.22 -18.51
CA PHE A 196 -10.36 5.03 -18.99
C PHE A 196 -9.02 4.88 -18.27
N GLN A 197 -8.98 4.03 -17.25
CA GLN A 197 -7.79 3.91 -16.39
C GLN A 197 -6.56 3.37 -17.11
N THR A 198 -6.78 2.56 -18.14
CA THR A 198 -5.72 1.98 -18.98
C THR A 198 -4.89 3.04 -19.70
N ASP A 199 -5.43 4.25 -19.85
CA ASP A 199 -4.79 5.35 -20.59
C ASP A 199 -4.06 6.31 -19.65
N VAL A 200 -4.14 6.09 -18.33
CA VAL A 200 -3.43 6.91 -17.33
C VAL A 200 -1.97 6.46 -17.27
N THR A 201 -1.09 7.29 -17.81
CA THR A 201 0.35 7.06 -17.80
C THR A 201 0.96 7.34 -16.43
N GLU A 202 2.11 6.73 -16.14
CA GLU A 202 2.90 7.03 -14.94
C GLU A 202 3.25 8.52 -14.85
N GLU A 203 3.55 9.16 -15.98
CA GLU A 203 3.84 10.59 -16.06
C GLU A 203 2.68 11.44 -15.57
N ARG A 204 1.44 11.11 -15.98
CA ARG A 204 0.22 11.80 -15.51
C ARG A 204 0.05 11.64 -13.99
N TYR A 205 0.23 10.43 -13.47
CA TYR A 205 0.19 10.19 -12.02
C TYR A 205 1.26 11.00 -11.28
N ARG A 206 2.50 10.97 -11.75
CA ARG A 206 3.62 11.70 -11.15
C ARG A 206 3.39 13.21 -11.18
N HIS A 207 2.85 13.73 -12.29
CA HIS A 207 2.53 15.15 -12.42
C HIS A 207 1.48 15.61 -11.40
N GLU A 208 0.44 14.81 -11.15
CA GLU A 208 -0.58 15.14 -10.16
C GLU A 208 -0.01 15.18 -8.73
N ILE A 209 0.73 14.13 -8.35
CA ILE A 209 1.36 14.07 -7.02
C ILE A 209 2.37 15.22 -6.85
N ALA A 210 3.15 15.53 -7.89
CA ALA A 210 4.08 16.65 -7.88
C ALA A 210 3.36 18.00 -7.73
N THR A 211 2.21 18.17 -8.38
CA THR A 211 1.39 19.40 -8.28
C THR A 211 0.78 19.55 -6.89
N ALA A 212 0.29 18.46 -6.30
CA ALA A 212 -0.18 18.46 -4.91
C ALA A 212 0.94 18.84 -3.94
N ALA A 213 2.14 18.28 -4.13
CA ALA A 213 3.31 18.60 -3.32
C ALA A 213 3.75 20.08 -3.49
N ALA A 214 3.76 20.60 -4.73
CA ALA A 214 4.05 22.00 -5.02
C ALA A 214 3.01 22.96 -4.41
N SER A 215 1.77 22.50 -4.25
CA SER A 215 0.67 23.22 -3.57
C SER A 215 0.73 23.14 -2.04
N ASN A 216 1.83 22.62 -1.47
CA ASN A 216 2.03 22.44 -0.03
C ASN A 216 1.00 21.50 0.63
N MET A 217 0.44 20.55 -0.12
CA MET A 217 -0.40 19.49 0.43
C MET A 217 0.48 18.44 1.13
N ASN A 218 -0.01 17.88 2.24
CA ASN A 218 0.62 16.80 3.00
C ASN A 218 -0.23 15.52 3.06
N MET A 219 -1.47 15.57 2.55
CA MET A 219 -2.39 14.44 2.54
C MET A 219 -3.27 14.49 1.29
N LEU A 220 -3.46 13.34 0.64
CA LEU A 220 -4.48 13.16 -0.38
C LEU A 220 -5.40 12.03 0.07
N ARG A 221 -6.70 12.28 0.09
CA ARG A 221 -7.68 11.25 0.39
C ARG A 221 -8.06 10.55 -0.91
N VAL A 222 -7.65 9.30 -1.07
CA VAL A 222 -8.17 8.43 -2.14
C VAL A 222 -9.64 8.17 -1.86
N TRP A 223 -10.51 8.77 -2.65
CA TRP A 223 -11.96 8.73 -2.43
C TRP A 223 -12.49 7.32 -2.83
N GLY A 224 -13.34 6.69 -2.01
CA GLY A 224 -13.78 5.28 -2.14
C GLY A 224 -14.65 4.88 -3.35
N TRP A 225 -14.69 5.69 -4.41
CA TRP A 225 -15.42 5.50 -5.68
C TRP A 225 -14.42 4.98 -6.73
N ARG A 226 -13.13 4.86 -6.37
CA ARG A 226 -12.08 4.26 -7.17
C ARG A 226 -12.04 2.73 -6.98
N HIS A 227 -11.34 2.05 -7.88
CA HIS A 227 -11.01 0.63 -7.81
C HIS A 227 -10.18 0.28 -6.57
N LEU A 228 -10.27 -0.98 -6.15
CA LEU A 228 -9.29 -1.65 -5.28
C LEU A 228 -8.20 -2.28 -6.14
#